data_AF-A0A2S7JEP3-F1
#
_entry.id   AF-A0A2S7JEP3-F1
#
_cell.length_a   1.000
_cell.length_b   1.000
_cell.length_c   1.000
_cell.angle_alpha   90.00
_cell.angle_beta   90.00
_cell.angle_gamma   90.00
#
_symmetry.space_group_name_H-M   'P 1'
#
loop_
_entity.id
_entity.type
_entity.pdbx_description
1 polymer ?
#
loop_
_entity_poly.entity_id
_entity_poly.type
_entity_poly.pdbx_seq_one_letter_code
_entity_poly.pdbx_strand_id
1 'polypeptide(L)'
;MARIEYIRHRLEEWGRWCQQSESGALGYPSQSAFARMGPSAGRNESVVPTIALQASEIDDAVKSLQLTQSHLYLVVKLTYADGLPRHLVAKRMARADSTIKANLAAADQAISRWLEDKAELQRKAADSRQRATQ
;
A
#
# COMPACT_ATOMS: atom_id res chain seq x y z
N MET A 1 12.97 -4.61 -17.96
CA MET A 1 12.70 -3.23 -17.51
C MET A 1 13.12 -3.13 -16.05
N ALA A 2 13.78 -2.04 -15.67
CA ALA A 2 14.22 -1.82 -14.30
C ALA A 2 13.00 -1.56 -13.40
N ARG A 3 13.01 -2.14 -12.19
CA ARG A 3 12.02 -1.87 -11.14
C ARG A 3 12.27 -0.48 -10.58
N ILE A 4 11.22 0.17 -10.09
CA ILE A 4 11.37 1.46 -9.39
C ILE A 4 11.58 1.14 -7.91
N GLU A 5 12.82 1.27 -7.42
CA GLU A 5 13.18 0.80 -6.07
C GLU A 5 12.39 1.51 -4.96
N TYR A 6 12.07 2.80 -5.12
CA TYR A 6 11.26 3.51 -4.10
C TYR A 6 9.82 2.97 -4.03
N ILE A 7 9.21 2.63 -5.18
CA ILE A 7 7.87 2.02 -5.22
C ILE A 7 7.91 0.62 -4.63
N ARG A 8 8.96 -0.15 -4.94
CA ARG A 8 9.17 -1.45 -4.35
C ARG A 8 9.20 -1.37 -2.82
N HIS A 9 9.97 -0.44 -2.24
CA HIS A 9 10.01 -0.27 -0.78
C HIS A 9 8.63 0.09 -0.21
N ARG A 10 7.90 1.02 -0.84
CA ARG A 10 6.54 1.36 -0.41
C ARG A 10 5.57 0.19 -0.53
N LEU A 11 5.71 -0.66 -1.55
CA LEU A 11 4.92 -1.89 -1.70
C LEU A 11 5.28 -2.96 -0.65
N GLU A 12 6.54 -3.05 -0.24
CA GLU A 12 6.97 -3.93 0.87
C GLU A 12 6.37 -3.46 2.20
N GLU A 13 6.37 -2.15 2.45
CA GLU A 13 5.71 -1.55 3.62
C GLU A 13 4.19 -1.74 3.59
N TRP A 14 3.57 -1.51 2.44
CA TRP A 14 2.14 -1.75 2.23
C TRP A 14 1.78 -3.22 2.46
N GLY A 15 2.57 -4.16 1.94
CA GLY A 15 2.37 -5.60 2.17
C GLY A 15 2.40 -5.98 3.65
N ARG A 16 3.37 -5.43 4.40
CA ARG A 16 3.43 -5.61 5.87
C ARG A 16 2.21 -5.00 6.56
N TRP A 17 1.77 -3.82 6.14
CA TRP A 17 0.57 -3.18 6.66
C TRP A 17 -0.71 -4.00 6.38
N CYS A 18 -0.85 -4.58 5.18
CA CYS A 18 -1.94 -5.49 4.83
C CYS A 18 -1.92 -6.76 5.70
N GLN A 19 -0.77 -7.38 5.88
CA GLN A 19 -0.65 -8.56 6.73
C GLN A 19 -0.98 -8.24 8.19
N GLN A 20 -0.60 -7.05 8.67
CA GLN A 20 -0.92 -6.59 10.02
C GLN A 20 -2.41 -6.26 10.18
N SER A 21 -3.06 -5.69 9.16
CA SER A 21 -4.50 -5.41 9.19
C SER A 21 -5.35 -6.68 9.07
N GLU A 22 -4.97 -7.65 8.23
CA GLU A 22 -5.61 -8.97 8.16
C GLU A 22 -5.39 -9.79 9.45
N SER A 23 -4.20 -9.70 10.05
CA SER A 23 -3.93 -10.31 11.36
C SER A 23 -4.76 -9.67 12.50
N GLY A 24 -5.27 -8.45 12.29
CA GLY A 24 -6.21 -7.78 13.19
C GLY A 24 -7.69 -8.16 12.97
N ALA A 25 -8.03 -8.86 11.88
CA ALA A 25 -9.42 -9.17 11.50
C ALA A 25 -9.96 -10.49 12.06
N LEU A 26 -9.15 -11.29 12.79
CA LEU A 26 -9.59 -12.53 13.44
C LEU A 26 -9.11 -12.72 14.88
N GLY A 27 -8.67 -11.64 15.53
CA GLY A 27 -8.27 -11.71 16.92
C GLY A 27 -8.12 -10.33 17.50
N TYR A 28 -9.17 -9.83 18.15
CA TYR A 28 -8.97 -8.96 19.29
C TYR A 28 -7.82 -9.55 20.13
N PRO A 29 -6.73 -8.84 20.43
CA PRO A 29 -6.13 -9.02 21.72
C PRO A 29 -7.17 -8.51 22.72
N SER A 30 -8.08 -9.40 23.14
CA SER A 30 -9.05 -9.15 24.20
C SER A 30 -8.37 -8.84 25.54
N GLN A 31 -7.04 -8.89 25.63
CA GLN A 31 -6.29 -8.36 26.74
C GLN A 31 -5.11 -7.53 26.26
N SER A 32 -5.22 -6.25 26.59
CA SER A 32 -4.12 -5.37 26.94
C SER A 32 -3.01 -6.12 27.69
N ALA A 33 -1.88 -6.39 27.03
CA ALA A 33 -0.62 -6.71 27.72
C ALA A 33 -0.06 -5.51 28.53
N PHE A 34 -0.76 -4.38 28.56
CA PHE A 34 -0.45 -3.21 29.39
C PHE A 34 -1.19 -3.16 30.73
N ALA A 35 -2.03 -4.15 31.07
CA ALA A 35 -2.68 -4.21 32.39
C ALA A 35 -1.75 -4.70 33.52
N ARG A 36 -0.46 -4.34 33.50
CA ARG A 36 0.47 -4.64 34.60
C ARG A 36 1.48 -3.56 35.00
N MET A 37 1.43 -2.33 34.48
CA MET A 37 2.23 -1.25 35.08
C MET A 37 1.54 0.12 35.02
N GLY A 38 0.92 0.51 36.15
CA GLY A 38 0.86 1.89 36.66
C GLY A 38 -0.11 2.87 35.99
N PRO A 39 -0.84 3.71 36.76
CA PRO A 39 -1.62 4.79 36.18
C PRO A 39 -0.67 5.94 35.86
N SER A 40 -0.34 6.13 34.59
CA SER A 40 0.20 7.40 34.12
C SER A 40 -0.76 8.00 33.10
N ALA A 41 -1.37 9.12 33.50
CA ALA A 41 -2.25 9.93 32.68
C ALA A 41 -1.52 10.35 31.41
N GLY A 42 -1.95 9.84 30.26
CA GLY A 42 -1.46 10.23 28.95
C GLY A 42 -2.61 10.18 27.97
N ARG A 43 -2.93 11.33 27.38
CA ARG A 43 -3.95 11.48 26.34
C ARG A 43 -3.71 10.43 25.25
N ASN A 44 -4.74 9.62 24.96
CA ASN A 44 -4.81 8.80 23.75
C ASN A 44 -4.95 9.73 22.53
N GLU A 45 -3.89 10.44 22.18
CA GLU A 45 -3.71 10.87 20.81
C GLU A 45 -3.31 9.61 20.06
N SER A 46 -4.27 9.04 19.32
CA SER A 46 -4.02 7.98 18.36
C SER A 46 -3.12 8.54 17.26
N VAL A 47 -1.80 8.57 17.54
CA VAL A 47 -0.76 8.88 16.57
C VAL A 47 -0.80 7.75 15.55
N VAL A 48 -1.52 7.99 14.45
CA VAL A 48 -1.46 7.13 13.28
C VAL A 48 0.01 7.10 12.85
N PRO A 49 0.70 5.94 12.91
CA PRO A 49 2.09 5.88 12.50
C PRO A 49 2.19 6.38 11.06
N THR A 50 3.18 7.23 10.74
CA THR A 50 3.38 7.78 9.38
C THR A 50 3.38 6.69 8.29
N ILE A 51 3.80 5.48 8.66
CA ILE A 51 3.76 4.26 7.84
C ILE A 51 2.31 3.93 7.39
N ALA A 52 1.31 4.08 8.25
CA ALA A 52 -0.09 3.80 7.94
C ALA A 52 -0.69 4.82 6.95
N LEU A 53 -0.30 6.09 7.02
CA LEU A 53 -0.75 7.11 6.05
C LEU A 53 -0.17 6.82 4.66
N GLN A 54 1.14 6.52 4.60
CA GLN A 54 1.80 6.17 3.34
C GLN A 54 1.30 4.85 2.76
N ALA A 55 1.03 3.86 3.61
CA ALA A 55 0.45 2.57 3.19
C ALA A 55 -0.98 2.75 2.69
N SER A 56 -1.81 3.55 3.36
CA SER A 56 -3.18 3.85 2.89
C SER A 56 -3.18 4.51 1.51
N GLU A 57 -2.25 5.41 1.24
CA GLU A 57 -2.15 6.02 -0.08
C GLU A 57 -1.75 5.02 -1.17
N ILE A 58 -0.82 4.10 -0.87
CA ILE A 58 -0.45 3.03 -1.79
C ILE A 58 -1.61 2.06 -1.99
N ASP A 59 -2.41 1.81 -0.96
CA ASP A 59 -3.60 0.97 -1.04
C ASP A 59 -4.62 1.55 -2.04
N ASP A 60 -4.86 2.88 -2.00
CA ASP A 60 -5.70 3.55 -2.98
C ASP A 60 -5.13 3.42 -4.41
N ALA A 61 -3.81 3.60 -4.56
CA ALA A 61 -3.14 3.44 -5.84
C ALA A 61 -3.29 2.01 -6.38
N VAL A 62 -3.07 0.99 -5.54
CA VAL A 62 -3.20 -0.42 -5.90
C VAL A 62 -4.65 -0.77 -6.23
N LYS A 63 -5.62 -0.28 -5.45
CA LYS A 63 -7.05 -0.48 -5.74
C LYS A 63 -7.49 0.19 -7.05
N SER A 64 -6.90 1.32 -7.43
CA SER A 64 -7.19 1.95 -8.73
C SER A 64 -6.83 1.03 -9.92
N LEU A 65 -5.84 0.15 -9.74
CA LEU A 65 -5.45 -0.85 -10.74
C LEU A 65 -6.47 -1.99 -10.84
N GLN A 66 -7.30 -2.24 -9.83
CA GLN A 66 -8.23 -3.37 -9.82
C GLN A 66 -9.23 -3.30 -10.98
N LEU A 67 -9.73 -2.10 -11.29
CA LEU A 67 -10.73 -1.88 -12.35
C LEU A 67 -10.10 -1.63 -13.72
N THR A 68 -8.92 -1.02 -13.77
CA THR A 68 -8.24 -0.66 -15.03
C THR A 68 -7.31 -1.76 -15.54
N GLN A 69 -6.57 -2.41 -14.63
CA GLN A 69 -5.50 -3.36 -14.92
C GLN A 69 -5.50 -4.49 -13.88
N SER A 70 -6.59 -5.26 -13.84
CA SER A 70 -6.83 -6.31 -12.83
C SER A 70 -5.70 -7.33 -12.69
N HIS A 71 -5.00 -7.66 -13.78
CA HIS A 71 -3.85 -8.56 -13.76
C HIS A 71 -2.65 -7.99 -12.98
N LEU A 72 -2.42 -6.67 -13.02
CA LEU A 72 -1.35 -6.02 -12.25
C LEU A 72 -1.71 -5.98 -10.77
N TYR A 73 -2.96 -5.65 -10.46
CA TYR A 73 -3.50 -5.71 -9.09
C TYR A 73 -3.28 -7.10 -8.48
N LEU A 74 -3.65 -8.17 -9.20
CA LEU A 74 -3.47 -9.53 -8.73
C LEU A 74 -2.01 -9.89 -8.47
N VAL A 75 -1.10 -9.52 -9.37
CA VAL A 75 0.34 -9.77 -9.18
C VAL A 75 0.86 -9.08 -7.91
N VAL A 76 0.51 -7.81 -7.72
CA VAL A 76 0.95 -7.02 -6.55
C VAL A 76 0.37 -7.60 -5.27
N LYS A 77 -0.93 -7.90 -5.25
CA LYS A 77 -1.60 -8.50 -4.08
C LYS A 77 -0.98 -9.85 -3.71
N LEU A 78 -0.88 -10.78 -4.65
CA LEU A 78 -0.33 -12.11 -4.39
C LEU A 78 1.13 -12.06 -3.93
N THR A 79 1.91 -11.09 -4.42
CA THR A 79 3.33 -10.98 -4.09
C THR A 79 3.56 -10.31 -2.72
N TYR A 80 2.88 -9.20 -2.44
CA TYR A 80 3.17 -8.36 -1.28
C TYR A 80 2.17 -8.55 -0.13
N ALA A 81 0.87 -8.64 -0.41
CA ALA A 81 -0.14 -8.85 0.62
C ALA A 81 -0.14 -10.31 1.09
N ASP A 82 -0.27 -11.26 0.15
CA ASP A 82 -0.29 -12.70 0.47
C ASP A 82 1.13 -13.26 0.74
N GLY A 83 2.19 -12.49 0.43
CA GLY A 83 3.58 -12.86 0.68
C GLY A 83 4.07 -14.08 -0.11
N LEU A 84 3.41 -14.44 -1.22
CA LEU A 84 3.75 -15.65 -1.96
C LEU A 84 5.07 -15.49 -2.74
N PRO A 85 5.92 -16.54 -2.76
CA PRO A 85 7.11 -16.54 -3.61
C PRO A 85 6.71 -16.52 -5.08
N ARG A 86 7.53 -15.85 -5.90
CA ARG A 86 7.23 -15.57 -7.33
C ARG A 86 6.80 -16.80 -8.15
N HIS A 87 7.41 -17.96 -7.93
CA HIS A 87 7.06 -19.18 -8.67
C HIS A 87 5.64 -19.67 -8.37
N LEU A 88 5.15 -19.47 -7.13
CA LEU A 88 3.76 -19.77 -6.77
C LEU A 88 2.79 -18.74 -7.36
N VAL A 89 3.18 -17.46 -7.40
CA VAL A 89 2.40 -16.42 -8.08
C VAL A 89 2.26 -16.74 -9.57
N ALA A 90 3.36 -17.11 -10.24
CA ALA A 90 3.38 -17.54 -11.63
C ALA A 90 2.46 -18.74 -11.88
N LYS A 91 2.53 -19.76 -11.01
CA LYS A 91 1.66 -20.93 -11.06
C LYS A 91 0.18 -20.56 -10.87
N ARG A 92 -0.13 -19.72 -9.89
CA ARG A 92 -1.51 -19.30 -9.56
C ARG A 92 -2.14 -18.45 -10.66
N MET A 93 -1.34 -17.65 -11.35
CA MET A 93 -1.79 -16.85 -12.49
C MET A 93 -1.70 -17.59 -13.84
N ALA A 94 -1.17 -18.82 -13.86
CA ALA A 94 -0.86 -19.58 -15.08
C ALA A 94 -0.02 -18.75 -16.09
N ARG A 95 1.00 -18.05 -15.60
CA ARG A 95 1.91 -17.22 -16.42
C ARG A 95 3.37 -17.63 -16.19
N ALA A 96 4.23 -17.31 -17.16
CA ALA A 96 5.67 -17.50 -17.01
C ALA A 96 6.27 -16.53 -15.99
N ASP A 97 7.36 -16.94 -15.33
CA ASP A 97 8.10 -16.08 -14.39
C ASP A 97 8.57 -14.76 -15.01
N SER A 98 8.94 -14.79 -16.31
CA SER A 98 9.31 -13.60 -17.08
C SER A 98 8.14 -12.62 -17.20
N THR A 99 6.93 -13.13 -17.41
CA THR A 99 5.70 -12.33 -17.45
C THR A 99 5.39 -11.72 -16.09
N ILE A 100 5.56 -12.47 -14.99
CA ILE A 100 5.36 -11.91 -13.64
C ILE A 100 6.34 -10.77 -13.36
N LYS A 101 7.62 -10.92 -13.75
CA LYS A 101 8.61 -9.82 -13.64
C LYS A 101 8.20 -8.59 -14.46
N ALA A 102 7.74 -8.79 -15.69
CA ALA A 102 7.26 -7.71 -16.53
C ALA A 102 6.03 -7.01 -15.94
N ASN A 103 5.07 -7.78 -15.42
CA ASN A 103 3.88 -7.24 -14.76
C ASN A 103 4.24 -6.46 -13.50
N LEU A 104 5.20 -6.93 -12.69
CA LEU A 104 5.67 -6.17 -11.53
C LEU A 104 6.31 -4.84 -11.94
N ALA A 105 7.12 -4.82 -13.00
CA ALA A 105 7.68 -3.58 -13.52
C ALA A 105 6.60 -2.63 -14.09
N ALA A 106 5.59 -3.17 -14.76
CA ALA A 106 4.45 -2.39 -15.25
C ALA A 106 3.59 -1.83 -14.10
N ALA A 107 3.40 -2.63 -13.04
CA ALA A 107 2.70 -2.20 -11.84
C ALA A 107 3.44 -1.05 -11.14
N ASP A 108 4.77 -1.13 -11.00
CA ASP A 108 5.56 -0.04 -10.43
C ASP A 108 5.35 1.28 -11.19
N GLN A 109 5.36 1.23 -12.53
CA GLN A 109 5.15 2.39 -13.39
C GLN A 109 3.73 2.95 -13.27
N ALA A 110 2.73 2.08 -13.24
CA ALA A 110 1.33 2.48 -13.09
C ALA A 110 1.07 3.16 -11.73
N ILE A 111 1.68 2.65 -10.66
CA ILE A 111 1.57 3.25 -9.32
C ILE A 111 2.32 4.59 -9.26
N SER A 112 3.54 4.67 -9.82
CA SER A 112 4.29 5.94 -9.88
C SER A 112 3.47 7.03 -10.57
N ARG A 113 2.91 6.69 -11.75
CA ARG A 113 2.07 7.62 -12.51
C ARG A 113 0.84 8.07 -11.72
N TRP A 114 0.15 7.14 -11.06
CA TRP A 114 -1.02 7.49 -10.26
C TRP A 114 -0.69 8.46 -9.12
N LEU A 115 0.46 8.26 -8.47
CA LEU A 115 0.94 9.14 -7.40
C LEU A 115 1.30 10.53 -7.93
N GLU A 116 1.94 10.60 -9.09
CA GLU A 116 2.26 11.86 -9.77
C GLU A 116 0.99 12.62 -10.16
N ASP A 117 0.02 11.94 -10.79
CA ASP A 117 -1.27 12.51 -11.18
C ASP A 117 -2.02 13.06 -9.94
N LYS A 118 -2.03 12.31 -8.84
CA LYS A 118 -2.64 12.74 -7.57
C LYS A 118 -1.94 13.98 -6.99
N ALA A 119 -0.62 14.02 -7.01
CA ALA A 119 0.15 15.17 -6.53
C ALA A 119 -0.11 16.42 -7.38
N GLU A 120 -0.23 16.27 -8.70
CA GLU A 120 -0.57 17.37 -9.60
C GLU A 120 -1.97 17.93 -9.33
N LEU A 121 -2.97 17.06 -9.12
CA LEU A 121 -4.32 17.46 -8.76
C LEU A 121 -4.37 18.21 -7.43
N GLN A 122 -3.60 17.76 -6.42
CA GLN A 122 -3.50 18.45 -5.14
C GLN A 122 -2.85 19.83 -5.27
N ARG A 123 -1.80 19.98 -6.09
CA ARG A 123 -1.17 21.28 -6.36
C ARG A 123 -2.14 22.25 -7.04
N LYS A 124 -2.84 21.80 -8.09
CA LYS A 124 -3.86 22.61 -8.78
C LYS A 124 -4.98 23.04 -7.83
N ALA A 125 -5.43 22.13 -6.96
CA ALA A 125 -6.43 22.45 -5.94
C ALA A 125 -5.92 23.49 -4.92
N ALA A 126 -4.66 23.37 -4.48
CA ALA A 126 -4.05 24.34 -3.56
C ALA A 126 -3.92 25.73 -4.20
N ASP A 127 -3.43 25.80 -5.45
CA ASP A 127 -3.30 27.04 -6.22
C ASP A 127 -4.67 27.71 -6.41
N SER A 128 -5.71 26.93 -6.73
CA SER A 128 -7.08 27.45 -6.88
C SER A 128 -7.63 28.03 -5.59
N ARG A 129 -7.31 27.43 -4.43
CA ARG A 129 -7.70 27.94 -3.11
C ARG A 129 -6.98 29.23 -2.78
N GLN A 130 -5.67 29.31 -3.05
CA GLN A 130 -4.89 30.53 -2.79
C GLN A 130 -5.34 31.72 -3.62
N ARG A 131 -5.77 31.49 -4.87
CA ARG A 131 -6.32 32.54 -5.75
C ARG A 131 -7.71 33.03 -5.33
N ALA A 132 -8.50 32.21 -4.64
CA ALA A 132 -9.84 32.59 -4.19
C ALA A 132 -9.85 33.43 -2.89
N THR A 133 -8.72 33.46 -2.17
CA THR A 133 -8.57 34.21 -0.90
C THR A 133 -7.88 35.57 -1.07
N GLN A 134 -7.46 35.92 -2.29
CA GLN A 134 -6.93 37.24 -2.67
C GLN A 134 -8.00 38.04 -3.39
#